data_AF-A0A397AIK9-F1
#
_entry.id   AF-A0A397AIK9-F1
#
_cell.length_a   1.000
_cell.length_b   1.000
_cell.length_c   1.000
_cell.angle_alpha   90.00
_cell.angle_beta   90.00
_cell.angle_gamma   90.00
#
_symmetry.space_group_name_H-M   'P 1'
#
loop_
_entity.id
_entity.type
_entity.pdbx_description
1 polymer ?
#
loop_
_entity_poly.entity_id
_entity_poly.type
_entity_poly.pdbx_seq_one_letter_code
_entity_poly.pdbx_strand_id
1 'polypeptide(L)'
;IKRQSYPRFCTLSDSELTDLISACRNPHNIQQYLPSCFPSLGVVSFDNDDKSMGIVAVRSPPRPFEEVISMGKNLKARGYVEQWLSHMDRRLSERLQKMIKDLVAYFTANVTQRTWDLNYLREFPLQCIVVANDITTTANFGHKVAQMEVSTTTSVRIKQLTASLTSGDRLLHPCLVSTLLLQQFYYRDTLLHLSEIPWANHPHYVTTDDEVHLAVGDLALPYGYAYHNPTESYLVVTPVTERYLLAVFNCAGVVSGGACSGKTSLLQLATIMLGRDLIQTFCTSITSLKQIHRFITGGIGSGGTLLLRNADLLVGPILSFINVVVSTIMVIYLRTYTFTLDAHNCGRKQNSALTTKHAITLDDREHVIDAGSMIMLTTSSLSSCPVSPNHFRALCESLSSISVMCPAMEQILHAVFFCYGFDQALTLARMLSLVWNEMRGVALRLAPEKNHARFFTIHTAKHCAKLMLGRHMSDEIQLLKDTLQVYLTTGLHLLPDIRTYAMSYIKSLWLVKDYTSVSTHTDDGSGTTINQSDFQTMLKGTYTRHYFVPSEASLHVASALMQAVASHRSIILCGPLKTGKTTCVNMLAAALNDLFVDVDGANPTLPQFPDPPPQDSRFIVIKTLLPMV
;
A
#
# COMPACT_ATOMS: atom_id res chain seq x y z
N ILE A 1 25.98 0.84 -17.51
CA ILE A 1 25.89 -0.50 -18.14
C ILE A 1 24.96 -1.44 -17.36
N LYS A 2 25.28 -1.91 -16.14
CA LYS A 2 24.40 -2.85 -15.39
C LYS A 2 22.98 -2.34 -15.12
N ARG A 3 22.82 -1.04 -14.82
CA ARG A 3 21.51 -0.40 -14.68
C ARG A 3 20.74 -0.25 -16.00
N GLN A 4 21.44 -0.27 -17.13
CA GLN A 4 20.81 -0.16 -18.45
C GLN A 4 20.31 -1.52 -18.92
N SER A 5 21.04 -2.59 -18.61
CA SER A 5 20.59 -3.96 -18.88
C SER A 5 19.40 -4.36 -18.02
N TYR A 6 19.28 -3.81 -16.81
CA TYR A 6 18.11 -4.03 -15.96
C TYR A 6 17.69 -2.75 -15.23
N PRO A 7 16.68 -2.02 -15.76
CA PRO A 7 16.26 -0.71 -15.26
C PRO A 7 15.85 -0.66 -13.78
N ARG A 8 15.37 -1.78 -13.20
CA ARG A 8 15.02 -1.82 -11.77
C ARG A 8 16.21 -1.56 -10.85
N PHE A 9 17.44 -1.81 -11.29
CA PHE A 9 18.65 -1.48 -10.51
C PHE A 9 18.88 0.03 -10.33
N CYS A 10 18.10 0.89 -10.98
CA CYS A 10 18.10 2.32 -10.72
C CYS A 10 17.50 2.69 -9.34
N THR A 11 16.72 1.80 -8.71
CA THR A 11 16.22 2.00 -7.35
C THR A 11 17.32 1.88 -6.30
N LEU A 12 18.32 1.02 -6.57
CA LEU A 12 19.44 0.76 -5.67
C LEU A 12 20.45 1.91 -5.66
N SER A 13 21.02 2.18 -4.49
CA SER A 13 22.20 3.03 -4.36
C SER A 13 23.43 2.43 -5.06
N ASP A 14 24.48 3.22 -5.23
CA ASP A 14 25.70 2.74 -5.89
C ASP A 14 26.39 1.65 -5.07
N SER A 15 26.43 1.79 -3.73
CA SER A 15 26.98 0.79 -2.81
C SER A 15 26.13 -0.49 -2.77
N GLU A 16 24.80 -0.37 -2.67
CA GLU A 16 23.93 -1.54 -2.66
C GLU A 16 24.02 -2.32 -3.98
N LEU A 17 24.16 -1.63 -5.11
CA LEU A 17 24.31 -2.28 -6.41
C LEU A 17 25.65 -3.03 -6.51
N THR A 18 26.76 -2.43 -6.03
CA THR A 18 28.05 -3.13 -6.02
C THR A 18 28.03 -4.33 -5.10
N ASP A 19 27.41 -4.20 -3.93
CA ASP A 19 27.27 -5.27 -2.96
C ASP A 19 26.41 -6.40 -3.54
N LEU A 20 25.27 -6.07 -4.17
CA LEU A 20 24.42 -7.04 -4.86
C LEU A 20 25.18 -7.82 -5.91
N ILE A 21 25.94 -7.13 -6.78
CA ILE A 21 26.70 -7.78 -7.85
C ILE A 21 27.77 -8.72 -7.28
N SER A 22 28.41 -8.34 -6.17
CA SER A 22 29.44 -9.18 -5.52
C SER A 22 28.85 -10.38 -4.77
N ALA A 23 27.76 -10.18 -4.03
CA ALA A 23 27.12 -11.17 -3.18
C ALA A 23 26.31 -12.20 -3.99
N CYS A 24 25.68 -11.78 -5.08
CA CYS A 24 24.82 -12.63 -5.91
C CYS A 24 25.59 -13.54 -6.87
N ARG A 25 26.87 -13.85 -6.59
CA ARG A 25 27.53 -15.05 -7.14
C ARG A 25 26.78 -16.32 -6.73
N ASN A 26 26.25 -16.33 -5.51
CA ASN A 26 25.27 -17.30 -5.04
C ASN A 26 23.86 -16.70 -5.19
N PRO A 27 22.97 -17.26 -6.03
CA PRO A 27 21.62 -16.72 -6.26
C PRO A 27 20.79 -16.59 -4.99
N HIS A 28 21.01 -17.42 -3.97
CA HIS A 28 20.32 -17.34 -2.68
C HIS A 28 20.55 -16.00 -1.95
N ASN A 29 21.64 -15.30 -2.22
CA ASN A 29 21.93 -14.01 -1.59
C ASN A 29 21.06 -12.86 -2.12
N ILE A 30 20.25 -13.09 -3.18
CA ILE A 30 19.36 -12.06 -3.72
C ILE A 30 18.25 -11.65 -2.75
N GLN A 31 17.87 -12.54 -1.83
CA GLN A 31 16.69 -12.35 -0.97
C GLN A 31 16.75 -11.04 -0.16
N GLN A 32 17.94 -10.62 0.27
CA GLN A 32 18.14 -9.36 1.02
C GLN A 32 17.87 -8.10 0.19
N TYR A 33 18.02 -8.18 -1.14
CA TYR A 33 17.84 -7.06 -2.07
C TYR A 33 16.49 -7.07 -2.79
N LEU A 34 15.74 -8.19 -2.72
CA LEU A 34 14.43 -8.33 -3.36
C LEU A 34 13.45 -7.23 -2.94
N PRO A 35 13.29 -6.86 -1.65
CA PRO A 35 12.32 -5.83 -1.27
C PRO A 35 12.60 -4.45 -1.90
N SER A 36 13.87 -4.15 -2.19
CA SER A 36 14.30 -2.89 -2.82
C SER A 36 14.09 -2.88 -4.34
N CYS A 37 14.15 -4.03 -4.99
CA CYS A 37 13.95 -4.18 -6.45
C CYS A 37 12.49 -4.49 -6.81
N PHE A 38 11.83 -5.28 -5.96
CA PHE A 38 10.48 -5.79 -6.11
C PHE A 38 9.72 -5.64 -4.79
N PRO A 39 9.07 -4.50 -4.54
CA PRO A 39 8.35 -4.25 -3.29
C PRO A 39 7.25 -5.28 -2.97
N SER A 40 6.74 -5.97 -4.00
CA SER A 40 5.68 -6.98 -3.90
C SER A 40 6.18 -8.41 -3.77
N LEU A 41 7.48 -8.67 -3.90
CA LEU A 41 8.05 -10.00 -3.77
C LEU A 41 8.68 -10.19 -2.39
N GLY A 42 8.38 -11.32 -1.76
CA GLY A 42 8.96 -11.71 -0.48
C GLY A 42 10.18 -12.59 -0.71
N VAL A 43 9.97 -13.76 -1.31
CA VAL A 43 11.00 -14.79 -1.44
C VAL A 43 10.97 -15.43 -2.83
N VAL A 44 12.14 -15.67 -3.42
CA VAL A 44 12.28 -16.52 -4.61
C VAL A 44 12.66 -17.94 -4.19
N SER A 45 11.89 -18.93 -4.64
CA SER A 45 12.14 -20.35 -4.34
C SER A 45 13.03 -20.96 -5.42
N PHE A 46 14.17 -21.48 -4.99
CA PHE A 46 15.09 -22.22 -5.84
C PHE A 46 14.88 -23.73 -5.68
N ASP A 47 15.23 -24.48 -6.72
CA ASP A 47 15.22 -25.94 -6.71
C ASP A 47 16.31 -26.48 -5.75
N ASN A 48 16.08 -27.66 -5.18
CA ASN A 48 17.02 -28.29 -4.24
C ASN A 48 18.25 -28.88 -4.97
N ASP A 49 18.17 -29.02 -6.30
CA ASP A 49 19.29 -29.45 -7.13
C ASP A 49 20.29 -28.29 -7.34
N ASP A 50 21.34 -28.29 -6.51
CA ASP A 50 22.44 -27.30 -6.51
C ASP A 50 23.09 -27.08 -7.89
N LYS A 51 23.02 -28.09 -8.77
CA LYS A 51 23.58 -28.02 -10.15
C LYS A 51 22.67 -27.32 -11.15
N SER A 52 21.35 -27.28 -10.91
CA SER A 52 20.37 -26.76 -11.85
C SER A 52 20.00 -25.30 -11.54
N MET A 53 20.02 -24.92 -10.25
CA MET A 53 19.58 -23.61 -9.71
C MET A 53 18.32 -23.09 -10.41
N GLY A 54 17.34 -24.00 -10.57
CA GLY A 54 16.05 -23.68 -11.16
C GLY A 54 15.26 -22.74 -10.26
N ILE A 55 14.61 -21.73 -10.84
CA ILE A 55 13.65 -20.89 -10.12
C ILE A 55 12.29 -21.58 -10.23
N VAL A 56 11.79 -22.10 -9.11
CA VAL A 56 10.56 -22.92 -9.06
C VAL A 56 9.33 -22.03 -8.92
N ALA A 57 9.38 -21.11 -7.96
CA ALA A 57 8.24 -20.28 -7.60
C ALA A 57 8.71 -18.94 -7.02
N VAL A 58 7.84 -17.96 -7.10
CA VAL A 58 7.99 -16.67 -6.43
C VAL A 58 6.89 -16.57 -5.39
N ARG A 59 7.25 -16.10 -4.18
CA ARG A 59 6.33 -15.98 -3.04
C ARG A 59 6.19 -14.52 -2.63
N SER A 60 4.97 -14.12 -2.30
CA SER A 60 4.74 -12.82 -1.67
C SER A 60 5.26 -12.81 -0.23
N PRO A 61 5.42 -11.62 0.39
CA PRO A 61 5.69 -11.53 1.82
C PRO A 61 4.65 -12.30 2.67
N PRO A 62 5.05 -12.97 3.77
CA PRO A 62 4.19 -13.87 4.53
C PRO A 62 3.01 -13.20 5.24
N ARG A 63 3.00 -11.87 5.31
CA ARG A 63 1.88 -11.09 5.88
C ARG A 63 1.35 -10.13 4.82
N PRO A 64 0.02 -9.98 4.69
CA PRO A 64 -1.03 -10.69 5.44
C PRO A 64 -1.29 -12.11 4.96
N PHE A 65 -0.98 -12.40 3.70
CA PHE A 65 -1.25 -13.66 3.03
C PHE A 65 -0.08 -14.01 2.11
N GLU A 66 0.40 -15.25 2.19
CA GLU A 66 1.42 -15.75 1.27
C GLU A 66 0.77 -16.29 0.00
N GLU A 67 1.02 -15.62 -1.11
CA GLU A 67 0.69 -16.07 -2.45
C GLU A 67 1.91 -16.74 -3.08
N VAL A 68 1.71 -17.87 -3.75
CA VAL A 68 2.77 -18.63 -4.40
C VAL A 68 2.50 -18.72 -5.90
N ILE A 69 3.37 -18.12 -6.70
CA ILE A 69 3.28 -18.13 -8.16
C ILE A 69 4.32 -19.10 -8.71
N SER A 70 3.88 -20.14 -9.41
CA SER A 70 4.77 -21.13 -10.03
C SER A 70 5.37 -20.59 -11.34
N MET A 71 6.70 -20.61 -11.45
CA MET A 71 7.43 -20.05 -12.60
C MET A 71 7.51 -21.03 -13.79
N GLY A 72 7.05 -22.27 -13.58
CA GLY A 72 7.12 -23.34 -14.57
C GLY A 72 8.50 -23.95 -14.73
N LYS A 73 8.69 -24.69 -15.82
CA LYS A 73 9.96 -25.36 -16.12
C LYS A 73 10.92 -24.40 -16.86
N ASN A 74 12.21 -24.72 -16.84
CA ASN A 74 13.27 -24.08 -17.63
C ASN A 74 13.63 -22.62 -17.28
N LEU A 75 13.28 -22.12 -16.10
CA LEU A 75 13.82 -20.85 -15.60
C LEU A 75 14.99 -21.15 -14.64
N LYS A 76 16.20 -20.65 -14.94
CA LYS A 76 17.41 -20.93 -14.16
C LYS A 76 18.13 -19.64 -13.78
N ALA A 77 18.62 -19.54 -12.56
CA ALA A 77 19.42 -18.43 -12.08
C ALA A 77 20.90 -18.56 -12.46
N ARG A 78 21.18 -18.60 -13.78
CA ARG A 78 22.55 -18.79 -14.30
C ARG A 78 23.04 -17.53 -15.02
N GLY A 79 24.33 -17.23 -14.83
CA GLY A 79 24.99 -16.10 -15.50
C GLY A 79 24.88 -14.82 -14.69
N TYR A 80 24.85 -13.68 -15.39
CA TYR A 80 24.80 -12.39 -14.72
C TYR A 80 23.44 -12.13 -14.07
N VAL A 81 23.48 -11.46 -12.92
CA VAL A 81 22.30 -11.21 -12.08
C VAL A 81 21.22 -10.42 -12.81
N GLU A 82 21.62 -9.40 -13.58
CA GLU A 82 20.69 -8.63 -14.40
C GLU A 82 19.93 -9.49 -15.43
N GLN A 83 20.58 -10.52 -15.97
CA GLN A 83 20.00 -11.31 -17.05
C GLN A 83 18.95 -12.24 -16.47
N TRP A 84 19.30 -13.07 -15.50
CA TRP A 84 18.32 -14.03 -14.98
C TRP A 84 17.17 -13.34 -14.23
N LEU A 85 17.40 -12.18 -13.58
CA LEU A 85 16.31 -11.37 -13.03
C LEU A 85 15.38 -10.83 -14.12
N SER A 86 15.91 -10.33 -15.23
CA SER A 86 15.09 -9.91 -16.37
C SER A 86 14.27 -11.08 -16.95
N HIS A 87 14.84 -12.29 -17.03
CA HIS A 87 14.10 -13.48 -17.46
C HIS A 87 13.02 -13.90 -16.45
N MET A 88 13.29 -13.77 -15.15
CA MET A 88 12.33 -14.04 -14.09
C MET A 88 11.15 -13.05 -14.17
N ASP A 89 11.45 -11.76 -14.29
CA ASP A 89 10.47 -10.68 -14.41
C ASP A 89 9.55 -10.90 -15.62
N ARG A 90 10.14 -11.14 -16.80
CA ARG A 90 9.37 -11.46 -18.02
C ARG A 90 8.51 -12.71 -17.86
N ARG A 91 9.06 -13.78 -17.26
CA ARG A 91 8.30 -15.02 -17.01
C ARG A 91 7.15 -14.78 -16.03
N LEU A 92 7.32 -13.92 -15.04
CA LEU A 92 6.27 -13.58 -14.09
C LEU A 92 5.11 -12.87 -14.79
N SER A 93 5.40 -11.88 -15.63
CA SER A 93 4.38 -11.21 -16.45
C SER A 93 3.66 -12.17 -17.41
N GLU A 94 4.39 -13.04 -18.11
CA GLU A 94 3.81 -14.10 -18.98
C GLU A 94 2.88 -15.03 -18.19
N ARG A 95 3.24 -15.38 -16.95
CA ARG A 95 2.43 -16.22 -16.07
C ARG A 95 1.15 -15.51 -15.62
N LEU A 96 1.25 -14.25 -15.22
CA LEU A 96 0.09 -13.45 -14.83
C LEU A 96 -0.87 -13.25 -16.00
N GLN A 97 -0.36 -12.96 -17.19
CA GLN A 97 -1.19 -12.85 -18.40
C GLN A 97 -1.97 -14.14 -18.67
N LYS A 98 -1.29 -15.30 -18.60
CA LYS A 98 -1.96 -16.61 -18.76
C LYS A 98 -3.01 -16.85 -17.69
N MET A 99 -2.69 -16.60 -16.42
CA MET A 99 -3.62 -16.78 -15.30
C MET A 99 -4.87 -15.90 -15.44
N ILE A 100 -4.71 -14.64 -15.86
CA ILE A 100 -5.85 -13.75 -16.15
C ILE A 100 -6.70 -14.32 -17.28
N LYS A 101 -6.09 -14.80 -18.37
CA LYS A 101 -6.82 -15.41 -19.49
C LYS A 101 -7.62 -16.65 -19.05
N ASP A 102 -7.01 -17.53 -18.27
CA ASP A 102 -7.66 -18.73 -17.74
C ASP A 102 -8.85 -18.35 -16.83
N LEU A 103 -8.69 -17.33 -15.99
CA LEU A 103 -9.75 -16.81 -15.12
C LEU A 103 -10.87 -16.09 -15.88
N VAL A 104 -10.56 -15.32 -16.92
CA VAL A 104 -11.57 -14.69 -17.79
C VAL A 104 -12.43 -15.78 -18.43
N ALA A 105 -11.82 -16.83 -18.97
CA ALA A 105 -12.55 -17.96 -19.54
C ALA A 105 -13.45 -18.66 -18.50
N TYR A 106 -12.94 -18.86 -17.27
CA TYR A 106 -13.72 -19.40 -16.15
C TYR A 106 -14.93 -18.53 -15.81
N PHE A 107 -14.73 -17.21 -15.64
CA PHE A 107 -15.82 -16.30 -15.31
C PHE A 107 -16.84 -16.18 -16.44
N THR A 108 -16.40 -16.19 -17.71
CA THR A 108 -17.28 -16.18 -18.89
C THR A 108 -18.11 -17.47 -18.99
N ALA A 109 -17.54 -18.64 -18.70
CA ALA A 109 -18.28 -19.90 -18.70
C ALA A 109 -19.32 -19.96 -17.57
N ASN A 110 -19.01 -19.35 -16.43
CA ASN A 110 -19.84 -19.36 -15.22
C ASN A 110 -20.68 -18.09 -15.04
N VAL A 111 -20.95 -17.32 -16.11
CA VAL A 111 -21.79 -16.10 -16.03
C VAL A 111 -23.20 -16.42 -15.50
N THR A 112 -23.74 -17.60 -15.84
CA THR A 112 -25.05 -18.07 -15.37
C THR A 112 -25.05 -18.48 -13.90
N GLN A 113 -23.88 -18.81 -13.34
CA GLN A 113 -23.73 -19.13 -11.92
C GLN A 113 -23.68 -17.83 -11.12
N ARG A 114 -24.65 -17.66 -10.22
CA ARG A 114 -24.74 -16.47 -9.35
C ARG A 114 -23.73 -16.50 -8.20
N THR A 115 -23.07 -17.62 -7.96
CA THR A 115 -22.10 -17.86 -6.88
C THR A 115 -20.77 -18.31 -7.44
N TRP A 116 -19.67 -18.02 -6.74
CA TRP A 116 -18.32 -18.42 -7.14
C TRP A 116 -17.82 -19.63 -6.37
N ASP A 117 -17.05 -20.49 -7.04
CA ASP A 117 -16.22 -21.48 -6.36
C ASP A 117 -14.95 -20.82 -5.80
N LEU A 118 -14.99 -20.52 -4.50
CA LEU A 118 -13.89 -19.86 -3.79
C LEU A 118 -12.66 -20.77 -3.63
N ASN A 119 -12.81 -22.10 -3.71
CA ASN A 119 -11.69 -23.02 -3.61
C ASN A 119 -10.84 -22.99 -4.87
N TYR A 120 -11.48 -22.94 -6.04
CA TYR A 120 -10.78 -22.77 -7.31
C TYR A 120 -10.06 -21.41 -7.38
N LEU A 121 -10.73 -20.33 -6.97
CA LEU A 121 -10.15 -18.99 -6.98
C LEU A 121 -8.91 -18.87 -6.09
N ARG A 122 -8.80 -19.65 -5.00
CA ARG A 122 -7.64 -19.65 -4.09
C ARG A 122 -6.33 -20.03 -4.78
N GLU A 123 -6.37 -20.78 -5.88
CA GLU A 123 -5.16 -21.20 -6.61
C GLU A 123 -4.51 -20.05 -7.40
N PHE A 124 -5.22 -18.94 -7.57
CA PHE A 124 -4.78 -17.80 -8.36
C PHE A 124 -4.39 -16.61 -7.48
N PRO A 125 -3.43 -15.77 -7.93
CA PRO A 125 -3.12 -14.51 -7.25
C PRO A 125 -4.32 -13.57 -7.24
N LEU A 126 -4.53 -12.85 -6.14
CA LEU A 126 -5.67 -11.97 -5.94
C LEU A 126 -5.80 -10.91 -7.05
N GLN A 127 -4.67 -10.35 -7.48
CA GLN A 127 -4.60 -9.40 -8.59
C GLN A 127 -5.26 -9.96 -9.86
N CYS A 128 -4.99 -11.22 -10.21
CA CYS A 128 -5.52 -11.84 -11.43
C CYS A 128 -7.04 -12.02 -11.33
N ILE A 129 -7.53 -12.43 -10.15
CA ILE A 129 -8.95 -12.63 -9.89
C ILE A 129 -9.71 -11.31 -10.03
N VAL A 130 -9.20 -10.24 -9.43
CA VAL A 130 -9.83 -8.91 -9.46
C VAL A 130 -9.93 -8.39 -10.90
N VAL A 131 -8.84 -8.48 -11.66
CA VAL A 131 -8.80 -8.02 -13.07
C VAL A 131 -9.73 -8.86 -13.95
N ALA A 132 -9.69 -10.19 -13.85
CA ALA A 132 -10.53 -11.07 -14.66
C ALA A 132 -12.03 -10.92 -14.34
N ASN A 133 -12.36 -10.75 -13.07
CA ASN A 133 -13.74 -10.48 -12.65
C ASN A 133 -14.23 -9.12 -13.16
N ASP A 134 -13.35 -8.10 -13.20
CA ASP A 134 -13.69 -6.79 -13.76
C ASP A 134 -13.96 -6.89 -15.26
N ILE A 135 -13.08 -7.51 -16.05
CA ILE A 135 -13.29 -7.72 -17.49
C ILE A 135 -14.67 -8.33 -17.79
N THR A 136 -15.01 -9.40 -17.08
CA THR A 136 -16.26 -10.14 -17.33
C THR A 136 -17.50 -9.44 -16.79
N THR A 137 -17.40 -8.76 -15.65
CA THR A 137 -18.53 -8.04 -15.06
C THR A 137 -18.84 -6.78 -15.87
N THR A 138 -17.81 -6.03 -16.25
CA THR A 138 -17.93 -4.73 -16.93
C THR A 138 -18.37 -4.83 -18.39
N ALA A 139 -18.07 -5.95 -19.06
CA ALA A 139 -18.62 -6.26 -20.39
C ALA A 139 -20.17 -6.19 -20.42
N ASN A 140 -20.83 -6.45 -19.29
CA ASN A 140 -22.29 -6.45 -19.18
C ASN A 140 -22.88 -5.08 -18.79
N PHE A 141 -22.08 -4.06 -18.45
CA PHE A 141 -22.60 -2.76 -18.00
C PHE A 141 -23.20 -1.90 -19.12
N GLY A 142 -22.85 -2.18 -20.38
CA GLY A 142 -23.31 -1.40 -21.54
C GLY A 142 -24.80 -1.54 -21.87
N HIS A 143 -25.47 -2.61 -21.41
CA HIS A 143 -26.86 -2.90 -21.73
C HIS A 143 -27.76 -2.78 -20.49
N LYS A 144 -28.84 -1.97 -20.56
CA LYS A 144 -29.77 -1.75 -19.43
C LYS A 144 -30.39 -3.04 -18.85
N VAL A 145 -30.71 -4.02 -19.70
CA VAL A 145 -31.22 -5.33 -19.24
C VAL A 145 -30.15 -6.08 -18.46
N ALA A 146 -28.92 -6.07 -18.95
CA ALA A 146 -27.78 -6.67 -18.29
C ALA A 146 -27.41 -5.94 -16.98
N GLN A 147 -27.64 -4.63 -16.86
CA GLN A 147 -27.44 -3.90 -15.59
C GLN A 147 -28.32 -4.44 -14.45
N MET A 148 -29.57 -4.80 -14.74
CA MET A 148 -30.47 -5.40 -13.73
C MET A 148 -29.98 -6.79 -13.32
N GLU A 149 -29.54 -7.60 -14.28
CA GLU A 149 -28.96 -8.92 -14.01
C GLU A 149 -27.66 -8.81 -13.20
N VAL A 150 -26.76 -7.87 -13.55
CA VAL A 150 -25.54 -7.58 -12.81
C VAL A 150 -25.86 -7.13 -11.37
N SER A 151 -26.88 -6.29 -11.16
CA SER A 151 -27.30 -5.89 -9.81
C SER A 151 -27.76 -7.08 -8.96
N THR A 152 -28.56 -7.98 -9.55
CA THR A 152 -29.02 -9.19 -8.85
C THR A 152 -27.89 -10.16 -8.53
N THR A 153 -26.98 -10.40 -9.49
CA THR A 153 -25.82 -11.28 -9.29
C THR A 153 -24.84 -10.70 -8.27
N THR A 154 -24.55 -9.41 -8.33
CA THR A 154 -23.72 -8.69 -7.34
C THR A 154 -24.32 -8.84 -5.94
N SER A 155 -25.64 -8.69 -5.79
CA SER A 155 -26.32 -8.87 -4.50
C SER A 155 -26.20 -10.29 -3.94
N VAL A 156 -26.28 -11.32 -4.80
CA VAL A 156 -26.09 -12.72 -4.40
C VAL A 156 -24.64 -13.00 -4.01
N ARG A 157 -23.67 -12.51 -4.79
CA ARG A 157 -22.23 -12.65 -4.50
C ARG A 157 -21.84 -11.97 -3.21
N ILE A 158 -22.37 -10.76 -2.94
CA ILE A 158 -22.17 -10.08 -1.66
C ILE A 158 -22.65 -10.97 -0.50
N LYS A 159 -23.87 -11.52 -0.59
CA LYS A 159 -24.39 -12.43 0.46
C LYS A 159 -23.51 -13.65 0.66
N GLN A 160 -23.03 -14.26 -0.42
CA GLN A 160 -22.10 -15.39 -0.36
C GLN A 160 -20.80 -15.01 0.36
N LEU A 161 -20.15 -13.91 -0.05
CA LEU A 161 -18.87 -13.47 0.51
C LEU A 161 -19.00 -13.05 1.98
N THR A 162 -20.08 -12.33 2.34
CA THR A 162 -20.36 -11.97 3.73
C THR A 162 -20.59 -13.21 4.59
N ALA A 163 -21.33 -14.21 4.09
CA ALA A 163 -21.51 -15.47 4.80
C ALA A 163 -20.17 -16.20 5.03
N SER A 164 -19.27 -16.20 4.05
CA SER A 164 -17.92 -16.79 4.18
C SER A 164 -17.03 -16.06 5.19
N LEU A 165 -17.20 -14.74 5.37
CA LEU A 165 -16.49 -13.99 6.42
C LEU A 165 -17.01 -14.37 7.82
N THR A 166 -18.33 -14.50 7.97
CA THR A 166 -18.97 -14.79 9.27
C THR A 166 -18.83 -16.25 9.69
N SER A 167 -18.80 -17.19 8.73
CA SER A 167 -18.68 -18.62 9.03
C SER A 167 -17.28 -19.03 9.54
N GLY A 168 -16.31 -18.11 9.55
CA GLY A 168 -14.97 -18.34 10.08
C GLY A 168 -14.22 -19.44 9.33
N ASP A 169 -14.51 -19.61 8.04
CA ASP A 169 -13.99 -20.72 7.25
C ASP A 169 -12.47 -20.55 7.06
N ARG A 170 -11.69 -21.23 7.91
CA ARG A 170 -10.22 -21.06 8.04
C ARG A 170 -9.46 -21.38 6.75
N LEU A 171 -10.12 -21.99 5.76
CA LEU A 171 -9.54 -22.39 4.49
C LEU A 171 -9.40 -21.23 3.50
N LEU A 172 -10.19 -20.15 3.66
CA LEU A 172 -10.14 -18.99 2.79
C LEU A 172 -9.51 -17.81 3.52
N HIS A 173 -8.53 -17.19 2.89
CA HIS A 173 -7.86 -16.06 3.52
C HIS A 173 -8.78 -14.85 3.56
N PRO A 174 -8.97 -14.18 4.73
CA PRO A 174 -9.87 -13.03 4.86
C PRO A 174 -9.61 -11.93 3.84
N CYS A 175 -8.34 -11.67 3.50
CA CYS A 175 -7.99 -10.65 2.49
C CYS A 175 -8.57 -10.92 1.10
N LEU A 176 -8.68 -12.18 0.67
CA LEU A 176 -9.27 -12.53 -0.63
C LEU A 176 -10.76 -12.14 -0.64
N VAL A 177 -11.48 -12.58 0.39
CA VAL A 177 -12.92 -12.34 0.52
C VAL A 177 -13.22 -10.85 0.68
N SER A 178 -12.49 -10.15 1.56
CA SER A 178 -12.64 -8.71 1.76
C SER A 178 -12.35 -7.89 0.49
N THR A 179 -11.36 -8.27 -0.32
CA THR A 179 -11.02 -7.54 -1.56
C THR A 179 -12.07 -7.76 -2.65
N LEU A 180 -12.55 -9.00 -2.81
CA LEU A 180 -13.64 -9.30 -3.73
C LEU A 180 -14.93 -8.58 -3.32
N LEU A 181 -15.21 -8.56 -2.03
CA LEU A 181 -16.37 -7.85 -1.48
C LEU A 181 -16.24 -6.33 -1.69
N LEU A 182 -15.04 -5.75 -1.55
CA LEU A 182 -14.77 -4.34 -1.89
C LEU A 182 -15.08 -4.05 -3.36
N GLN A 183 -14.68 -4.94 -4.28
CA GLN A 183 -14.95 -4.80 -5.70
C GLN A 183 -16.45 -4.91 -6.01
N GLN A 184 -17.17 -5.87 -5.41
CA GLN A 184 -18.62 -5.99 -5.56
C GLN A 184 -19.37 -4.78 -4.99
N PHE A 185 -18.90 -4.25 -3.86
CA PHE A 185 -19.43 -3.02 -3.27
C PHE A 185 -19.27 -1.83 -4.21
N TYR A 186 -18.11 -1.68 -4.86
CA TYR A 186 -17.88 -0.66 -5.88
C TYR A 186 -18.84 -0.79 -7.07
N TYR A 187 -19.08 -1.99 -7.59
CA TYR A 187 -20.05 -2.19 -8.68
C TYR A 187 -21.46 -1.83 -8.29
N ARG A 188 -21.91 -2.26 -7.11
CA ARG A 188 -23.24 -1.92 -6.59
C ARG A 188 -23.41 -0.40 -6.52
N ASP A 189 -22.45 0.30 -5.93
CA ASP A 189 -22.51 1.75 -5.78
C ASP A 189 -22.43 2.47 -7.12
N THR A 190 -21.63 1.97 -8.07
CA THR A 190 -21.53 2.55 -9.41
C THR A 190 -22.83 2.37 -10.20
N LEU A 191 -23.45 1.18 -10.16
CA LEU A 191 -24.74 0.89 -10.80
C LEU A 191 -25.84 1.86 -10.35
N LEU A 192 -25.84 2.28 -9.08
CA LEU A 192 -26.79 3.25 -8.55
C LEU A 192 -26.59 4.67 -9.13
N HIS A 193 -25.37 5.02 -9.54
CA HIS A 193 -25.01 6.36 -10.03
C HIS A 193 -24.79 6.43 -11.55
N LEU A 194 -25.02 5.33 -12.29
CA LEU A 194 -24.86 5.29 -13.75
C LEU A 194 -25.73 6.28 -14.53
N SER A 195 -26.79 6.82 -13.91
CA SER A 195 -27.61 7.87 -14.52
C SER A 195 -26.89 9.21 -14.64
N GLU A 196 -25.87 9.47 -13.81
CA GLU A 196 -25.16 10.74 -13.76
C GLU A 196 -23.86 10.72 -14.58
N ILE A 197 -23.15 9.58 -14.58
CA ILE A 197 -21.87 9.41 -15.27
C ILE A 197 -21.97 8.14 -16.13
N PRO A 198 -21.68 8.21 -17.44
CA PRO A 198 -21.72 7.03 -18.29
C PRO A 198 -20.61 6.06 -17.89
N TRP A 199 -20.91 4.76 -17.91
CA TRP A 199 -19.98 3.68 -17.56
C TRP A 199 -18.61 3.80 -18.26
N ALA A 200 -18.59 4.26 -19.52
CA ALA A 200 -17.36 4.45 -20.29
C ALA A 200 -16.32 5.33 -19.57
N ASN A 201 -16.74 6.29 -18.75
CA ASN A 201 -15.83 7.18 -18.02
C ASN A 201 -15.29 6.58 -16.70
N HIS A 202 -15.82 5.43 -16.27
CA HIS A 202 -15.30 4.69 -15.14
C HIS A 202 -14.10 3.83 -15.60
N PRO A 203 -13.02 3.75 -14.82
CA PRO A 203 -11.87 2.93 -15.18
C PRO A 203 -12.24 1.46 -15.13
N HIS A 204 -12.06 0.76 -16.25
CA HIS A 204 -12.42 -0.65 -16.38
C HIS A 204 -11.47 -1.39 -17.30
N TYR A 205 -11.35 -2.70 -17.12
CA TYR A 205 -10.48 -3.53 -17.95
C TYR A 205 -11.23 -4.09 -19.15
N VAL A 206 -10.62 -3.97 -20.33
CA VAL A 206 -11.10 -4.54 -21.58
C VAL A 206 -10.03 -5.49 -22.12
N THR A 207 -10.45 -6.56 -22.79
CA THR A 207 -9.53 -7.47 -23.48
C THR A 207 -9.66 -7.29 -24.99
N THR A 208 -8.53 -7.03 -25.66
CA THR A 208 -8.42 -6.95 -27.12
C THR A 208 -7.26 -7.83 -27.57
N ASP A 209 -7.50 -8.77 -28.49
CA ASP A 209 -6.45 -9.66 -29.03
C ASP A 209 -5.60 -10.38 -27.97
N ASP A 210 -6.24 -10.91 -26.91
CA ASP A 210 -5.59 -11.55 -25.74
C ASP A 210 -4.74 -10.63 -24.85
N GLU A 211 -4.73 -9.32 -25.11
CA GLU A 211 -4.08 -8.30 -24.27
C GLU A 211 -5.10 -7.51 -23.46
N VAL A 212 -4.79 -7.29 -22.18
CA VAL A 212 -5.64 -6.53 -21.27
C VAL A 212 -5.27 -5.06 -21.34
N HIS A 213 -6.28 -4.22 -21.47
CA HIS A 213 -6.16 -2.77 -21.50
C HIS A 213 -7.02 -2.17 -20.38
N LEU A 214 -6.50 -1.13 -19.73
CA LEU A 214 -7.29 -0.27 -18.85
C LEU A 214 -7.94 0.82 -19.72
N ALA A 215 -9.25 0.78 -19.85
CA ALA A 215 -10.05 1.74 -20.59
C ALA A 215 -10.66 2.79 -19.64
N VAL A 216 -10.55 4.07 -20.03
CA VAL A 216 -11.13 5.20 -19.31
C VAL A 216 -11.55 6.27 -20.33
N GLY A 217 -12.86 6.40 -20.58
CA GLY A 217 -13.37 7.25 -21.66
C GLY A 217 -12.87 6.76 -23.01
N ASP A 218 -12.20 7.64 -23.75
CA ASP A 218 -11.59 7.33 -25.06
C ASP A 218 -10.15 6.77 -24.93
N LEU A 219 -9.60 6.73 -23.72
CA LEU A 219 -8.24 6.28 -23.46
C LEU A 219 -8.22 4.77 -23.21
N ALA A 220 -7.33 4.05 -23.89
CA ALA A 220 -7.03 2.63 -23.62
C ALA A 220 -5.52 2.45 -23.40
N LEU A 221 -5.12 2.12 -22.17
CA LEU A 221 -3.71 1.94 -21.79
C LEU A 221 -3.40 0.44 -21.63
N PRO A 222 -2.30 -0.08 -22.21
CA PRO A 222 -1.95 -1.50 -22.06
C PRO A 222 -1.54 -1.82 -20.63
N TYR A 223 -2.10 -2.91 -20.10
CA TYR A 223 -1.83 -3.42 -18.76
C TYR A 223 -0.42 -3.99 -18.67
N GLY A 224 0.33 -3.63 -17.63
CA GLY A 224 1.77 -3.96 -17.53
C GLY A 224 2.09 -5.36 -16.99
N TYR A 225 1.11 -6.09 -16.44
CA TYR A 225 1.31 -7.41 -15.80
C TYR A 225 2.48 -7.46 -14.79
N ALA A 226 2.75 -6.37 -14.08
CA ALA A 226 3.64 -6.35 -12.92
C ALA A 226 2.88 -6.88 -11.70
N TYR A 227 3.51 -7.78 -10.94
CA TYR A 227 2.88 -8.39 -9.78
C TYR A 227 2.77 -7.41 -8.61
N HIS A 228 1.57 -7.29 -8.03
CA HIS A 228 1.31 -6.53 -6.81
C HIS A 228 0.81 -7.46 -5.70
N ASN A 229 1.46 -7.40 -4.53
CA ASN A 229 1.06 -8.19 -3.38
C ASN A 229 -0.27 -7.68 -2.80
N PRO A 230 -1.24 -8.55 -2.44
CA PRO A 230 -2.36 -8.16 -1.60
C PRO A 230 -1.88 -7.51 -0.30
N THR A 231 -2.24 -6.24 -0.09
CA THR A 231 -1.94 -5.53 1.16
C THR A 231 -3.20 -5.40 2.01
N GLU A 232 -3.07 -5.44 3.34
CA GLU A 232 -4.19 -5.16 4.27
C GLU A 232 -4.70 -3.71 4.15
N SER A 233 -3.93 -2.84 3.51
CA SER A 233 -4.26 -1.43 3.37
C SER A 233 -5.18 -1.22 2.17
N TYR A 234 -6.47 -1.53 2.34
CA TYR A 234 -7.47 -1.32 1.28
C TYR A 234 -7.44 0.13 0.76
N LEU A 235 -7.17 0.27 -0.53
CA LEU A 235 -7.33 1.51 -1.27
C LEU A 235 -8.76 1.50 -1.83
N VAL A 236 -9.62 2.32 -1.25
CA VAL A 236 -11.04 2.38 -1.63
C VAL A 236 -11.21 3.41 -2.74
N VAL A 237 -11.78 3.00 -3.86
CA VAL A 237 -12.20 3.91 -4.93
C VAL A 237 -13.50 4.57 -4.50
N THR A 238 -13.47 5.89 -4.30
CA THR A 238 -14.67 6.71 -4.09
C THR A 238 -14.97 7.53 -5.35
N PRO A 239 -16.19 8.07 -5.54
CA PRO A 239 -16.52 8.91 -6.70
C PRO A 239 -15.58 10.11 -6.88
N VAL A 240 -15.09 10.68 -5.77
CA VAL A 240 -14.09 11.76 -5.81
C VAL A 240 -12.72 11.24 -6.28
N THR A 241 -12.32 10.06 -5.81
CA THR A 241 -11.06 9.41 -6.20
C THR A 241 -11.07 9.05 -7.69
N GLU A 242 -12.20 8.58 -8.20
CA GLU A 242 -12.40 8.23 -9.60
C GLU A 242 -12.23 9.44 -10.53
N ARG A 243 -12.77 10.60 -10.16
CA ARG A 243 -12.53 11.85 -10.90
C ARG A 243 -11.04 12.23 -10.93
N TYR A 244 -10.32 12.00 -9.82
CA TYR A 244 -8.88 12.20 -9.82
C TYR A 244 -8.14 11.16 -10.66
N LEU A 245 -8.57 9.90 -10.68
CA LEU A 245 -7.99 8.86 -11.54
C LEU A 245 -8.16 9.21 -13.02
N LEU A 246 -9.35 9.66 -13.43
CA LEU A 246 -9.59 10.16 -14.79
C LEU A 246 -8.62 11.29 -15.15
N ALA A 247 -8.39 12.24 -14.25
CA ALA A 247 -7.44 13.33 -14.46
C ALA A 247 -5.98 12.84 -14.52
N VAL A 248 -5.61 11.86 -13.68
CA VAL A 248 -4.25 11.29 -13.63
C VAL A 248 -3.95 10.46 -14.89
N PHE A 249 -4.89 9.69 -15.40
CA PHE A 249 -4.68 8.89 -16.62
C PHE A 249 -4.65 9.76 -17.88
N ASN A 250 -5.43 10.84 -17.93
CA ASN A 250 -5.42 11.77 -19.06
C ASN A 250 -4.26 12.76 -19.02
N CYS A 251 -3.68 13.02 -17.85
CA CYS A 251 -2.67 14.06 -17.70
C CYS A 251 -1.50 13.60 -16.80
N ALA A 252 -0.29 13.55 -17.37
CA ALA A 252 0.93 13.44 -16.58
C ALA A 252 1.26 14.80 -15.93
N GLY A 253 1.44 14.84 -14.61
CA GLY A 253 1.78 16.12 -13.98
C GLY A 253 1.92 16.16 -12.47
N VAL A 254 1.64 17.33 -11.91
CA VAL A 254 1.89 17.67 -10.51
C VAL A 254 0.63 17.46 -9.69
N VAL A 255 0.67 16.55 -8.73
CA VAL A 255 -0.39 16.32 -7.77
C VAL A 255 -0.09 17.10 -6.48
N SER A 256 -0.86 18.16 -6.27
CA SER A 256 -0.80 19.05 -5.11
C SER A 256 -1.93 18.76 -4.11
N GLY A 257 -1.82 19.22 -2.87
CA GLY A 257 -2.89 19.07 -1.89
C GLY A 257 -2.43 19.16 -0.43
N GLY A 258 -3.37 19.21 0.50
CA GLY A 258 -3.10 19.21 1.94
C GLY A 258 -2.37 17.94 2.40
N ALA A 259 -1.64 18.00 3.50
CA ALA A 259 -1.00 16.79 4.02
C ALA A 259 -2.04 15.72 4.40
N CYS A 260 -1.68 14.44 4.26
CA CYS A 260 -2.59 13.31 4.45
C CYS A 260 -3.83 13.33 3.51
N SER A 261 -3.84 14.11 2.44
CA SER A 261 -4.93 14.10 1.45
C SER A 261 -4.95 12.85 0.55
N GLY A 262 -4.02 11.91 0.73
CA GLY A 262 -3.99 10.67 -0.04
C GLY A 262 -3.30 10.77 -1.40
N LYS A 263 -2.60 11.86 -1.73
CA LYS A 263 -1.88 12.05 -3.02
C LYS A 263 -1.04 10.84 -3.44
N THR A 264 -0.16 10.37 -2.55
CA THR A 264 0.69 9.21 -2.83
C THR A 264 -0.13 7.94 -3.00
N SER A 265 -1.18 7.75 -2.19
CA SER A 265 -2.07 6.60 -2.27
C SER A 265 -2.91 6.58 -3.54
N LEU A 266 -3.33 7.74 -4.04
CA LEU A 266 -4.02 7.89 -5.33
C LEU A 266 -3.13 7.43 -6.49
N LEU A 267 -1.86 7.87 -6.51
CA LEU A 267 -0.92 7.50 -7.56
C LEU A 267 -0.48 6.03 -7.46
N GLN A 268 -0.38 5.50 -6.23
CA GLN A 268 -0.24 4.06 -5.99
C GLN A 268 -1.41 3.28 -6.57
N LEU A 269 -2.65 3.71 -6.31
CA LEU A 269 -3.85 3.10 -6.85
C LEU A 269 -3.87 3.11 -8.38
N ALA A 270 -3.57 4.26 -9.01
CA ALA A 270 -3.48 4.38 -10.47
C ALA A 270 -2.45 3.43 -11.07
N THR A 271 -1.31 3.25 -10.40
CA THR A 271 -0.23 2.36 -10.87
C THR A 271 -0.59 0.88 -10.72
N ILE A 272 -1.27 0.52 -9.62
CA ILE A 272 -1.82 -0.84 -9.42
C ILE A 272 -2.89 -1.13 -10.48
N MET A 273 -3.76 -0.17 -10.80
CA MET A 273 -4.75 -0.30 -11.87
C MET A 273 -4.12 -0.50 -13.25
N LEU A 274 -2.97 0.13 -13.52
CA LEU A 274 -2.24 -0.12 -14.77
C LEU A 274 -1.46 -1.43 -14.77
N GLY A 275 -1.35 -2.13 -13.63
CA GLY A 275 -0.53 -3.32 -13.51
C GLY A 275 0.94 -3.03 -13.77
N ARG A 276 1.43 -1.84 -13.41
CA ARG A 276 2.81 -1.40 -13.65
C ARG A 276 3.59 -1.24 -12.35
N ASP A 277 4.91 -1.21 -12.45
CA ASP A 277 5.76 -0.97 -11.29
C ASP A 277 5.74 0.48 -10.84
N LEU A 278 5.77 0.69 -9.52
CA LEU A 278 5.90 2.02 -8.92
C LEU A 278 7.32 2.21 -8.37
N ILE A 279 8.06 3.13 -8.98
CA ILE A 279 9.32 3.62 -8.42
C ILE A 279 9.01 4.93 -7.69
N GLN A 280 9.11 4.92 -6.36
CA GLN A 280 8.87 6.12 -5.55
C GLN A 280 10.16 6.60 -4.87
N THR A 281 10.37 7.91 -4.88
CA THR A 281 11.54 8.53 -4.24
C THR A 281 11.15 9.78 -3.47
N PHE A 282 11.72 9.96 -2.29
CA PHE A 282 11.53 11.17 -1.49
C PHE A 282 12.57 12.21 -1.88
N CYS A 283 12.12 13.30 -2.47
CA CYS A 283 12.95 14.46 -2.79
C CYS A 283 13.20 15.30 -1.54
N THR A 284 14.44 15.71 -1.40
CA THR A 284 14.96 16.60 -0.36
C THR A 284 15.75 17.72 -1.02
N SER A 285 16.08 18.78 -0.27
CA SER A 285 16.92 19.87 -0.77
C SER A 285 18.34 19.42 -1.19
N ILE A 286 18.78 18.26 -0.71
CA ILE A 286 20.12 17.69 -0.98
C ILE A 286 20.09 16.70 -2.17
N THR A 287 18.91 16.45 -2.75
CA THR A 287 18.79 15.50 -3.86
C THR A 287 19.59 15.98 -5.08
N SER A 288 20.50 15.13 -5.57
CA SER A 288 21.38 15.49 -6.67
C SER A 288 20.74 15.27 -8.04
N LEU A 289 21.17 16.02 -9.05
CA LEU A 289 20.73 15.85 -10.44
C LEU A 289 21.03 14.43 -10.96
N LYS A 290 22.17 13.86 -10.59
CA LYS A 290 22.55 12.47 -10.96
C LYS A 290 21.55 11.43 -10.44
N GLN A 291 21.05 11.62 -9.22
CA GLN A 291 20.02 10.72 -8.65
C GLN A 291 18.70 10.85 -9.40
N ILE A 292 18.22 12.07 -9.66
CA ILE A 292 16.98 12.29 -10.42
C ILE A 292 17.08 11.71 -11.83
N HIS A 293 18.20 11.94 -12.52
CA HIS A 293 18.44 11.36 -13.84
C HIS A 293 18.41 9.83 -13.81
N ARG A 294 19.03 9.21 -12.79
CA ARG A 294 18.98 7.76 -12.58
C ARG A 294 17.54 7.25 -12.39
N PHE A 295 16.73 7.97 -11.62
CA PHE A 295 15.35 7.55 -11.37
C PHE A 295 14.45 7.72 -12.59
N ILE A 296 14.63 8.80 -13.37
CA ILE A 296 13.93 9.01 -14.64
C ILE A 296 14.27 7.91 -15.65
N THR A 297 15.55 7.63 -15.85
CA THR A 297 15.99 6.55 -16.76
C THR A 297 15.52 5.17 -16.29
N GLY A 298 15.51 4.93 -14.98
CA GLY A 298 14.94 3.72 -14.38
C GLY A 298 13.44 3.57 -14.59
N GLY A 299 12.67 4.63 -14.33
CA GLY A 299 11.21 4.64 -14.45
C GLY A 299 10.72 4.50 -15.89
N ILE A 300 11.36 5.23 -16.82
CA ILE A 300 11.08 5.08 -18.25
C ILE A 300 11.51 3.69 -18.72
N GLY A 301 12.71 3.25 -18.35
CA GLY A 301 13.24 1.96 -18.78
C GLY A 301 12.45 0.75 -18.26
N SER A 302 11.84 0.84 -17.07
CA SER A 302 10.97 -0.22 -16.54
C SER A 302 9.55 -0.16 -17.09
N GLY A 303 9.20 0.84 -17.89
CA GLY A 303 7.81 1.08 -18.32
C GLY A 303 6.86 1.36 -17.14
N GLY A 304 7.39 1.80 -16.00
CA GLY A 304 6.65 1.96 -14.76
C GLY A 304 6.13 3.38 -14.54
N THR A 305 5.51 3.60 -13.38
CA THR A 305 5.22 4.93 -12.86
C THR A 305 6.39 5.39 -11.97
N LEU A 306 7.01 6.51 -12.32
CA LEU A 306 7.95 7.22 -11.45
C LEU A 306 7.21 8.27 -10.62
N LEU A 307 7.31 8.17 -9.30
CA LEU A 307 6.74 9.11 -8.35
C LEU A 307 7.84 9.87 -7.59
N LEU A 308 8.01 11.15 -7.91
CA LEU A 308 8.86 12.06 -7.15
C LEU A 308 8.03 12.72 -6.04
N ARG A 309 8.33 12.37 -4.79
CA ARG A 309 7.64 12.90 -3.61
C ARG A 309 8.30 14.16 -3.09
N ASN A 310 7.52 15.18 -2.77
CA ASN A 310 8.01 16.48 -2.29
C ASN A 310 8.89 17.20 -3.32
N ALA A 311 8.47 17.21 -4.58
CA ALA A 311 9.21 17.85 -5.68
C ALA A 311 9.37 19.37 -5.46
N ASP A 312 8.50 19.99 -4.65
CA ASP A 312 8.58 21.39 -4.22
C ASP A 312 9.89 21.74 -3.46
N LEU A 313 10.57 20.73 -2.90
CA LEU A 313 11.82 20.90 -2.16
C LEU A 313 13.08 20.85 -3.05
N LEU A 314 12.92 20.62 -4.36
CA LEU A 314 14.05 20.55 -5.29
C LEU A 314 14.59 21.93 -5.67
N VAL A 315 15.89 21.97 -6.00
CA VAL A 315 16.58 23.17 -6.47
C VAL A 315 16.18 23.50 -7.91
N GLY A 316 16.14 24.79 -8.27
CA GLY A 316 15.67 25.30 -9.56
C GLY A 316 16.20 24.58 -10.82
N PRO A 317 17.52 24.32 -10.95
CA PRO A 317 18.07 23.62 -12.12
C PRO A 317 17.56 22.17 -12.29
N ILE A 318 17.22 21.50 -11.19
CA ILE A 318 16.66 20.16 -11.24
C ILE A 318 15.20 20.21 -11.70
N LEU A 319 14.45 21.20 -11.22
CA LEU A 319 13.06 21.41 -11.65
C LEU A 319 12.98 21.77 -13.14
N SER A 320 13.86 22.63 -13.65
CA SER A 320 13.89 22.95 -15.08
C SER A 320 14.25 21.72 -15.92
N PHE A 321 15.20 20.90 -15.47
CA PHE A 321 15.52 19.63 -16.11
C PHE A 321 14.31 18.68 -16.16
N ILE A 322 13.64 18.46 -15.02
CA ILE A 322 12.43 17.62 -14.95
C ILE A 322 11.38 18.17 -15.91
N ASN A 323 11.21 19.49 -15.96
CA ASN A 323 10.21 20.11 -16.82
C ASN A 323 10.44 19.77 -18.30
N VAL A 324 11.66 19.96 -18.79
CA VAL A 324 12.02 19.63 -20.19
C VAL A 324 11.75 18.16 -20.51
N VAL A 325 12.14 17.26 -19.60
CA VAL A 325 11.95 15.81 -19.79
C VAL A 325 10.46 15.46 -19.83
N VAL A 326 9.68 15.90 -18.84
CA VAL A 326 8.25 15.55 -18.76
C VAL A 326 7.46 16.17 -19.92
N SER A 327 7.74 17.43 -20.30
CA SER A 327 7.11 18.04 -21.48
C SER A 327 7.43 17.28 -22.76
N THR A 328 8.68 16.80 -22.93
CA THR A 328 9.06 15.99 -24.09
C THR A 328 8.31 14.66 -24.14
N ILE A 329 8.20 13.99 -22.99
CA ILE A 329 7.42 12.74 -22.84
C ILE A 329 5.94 12.99 -23.15
N MET A 330 5.36 14.10 -22.67
CA MET A 330 3.97 14.45 -22.92
C MET A 330 3.70 14.71 -24.40
N VAL A 331 4.59 15.41 -25.11
CA VAL A 331 4.50 15.62 -26.56
C VAL A 331 4.54 14.28 -27.31
N ILE A 332 5.39 13.35 -26.85
CA ILE A 332 5.44 11.99 -27.40
C ILE A 332 4.09 11.28 -27.20
N TYR A 333 3.54 11.29 -25.99
CA TYR A 333 2.25 10.66 -25.71
C TYR A 333 1.11 11.23 -26.56
N LEU A 334 1.06 12.56 -26.71
CA LEU A 334 0.07 13.23 -27.55
C LEU A 334 0.19 12.81 -29.02
N ARG A 335 1.42 12.71 -29.55
CA ARG A 335 1.65 12.23 -30.92
C ARG A 335 1.21 10.78 -31.11
N THR A 336 1.49 9.91 -30.14
CA THR A 336 1.02 8.51 -30.16
C THR A 336 -0.51 8.46 -30.20
N TYR A 337 -1.17 9.25 -29.36
CA TYR A 337 -2.63 9.29 -29.26
C TYR A 337 -3.31 9.80 -30.55
N THR A 338 -2.76 10.84 -31.18
CA THR A 338 -3.27 11.33 -32.48
C THR A 338 -3.12 10.28 -33.57
N PHE A 339 -2.00 9.54 -33.59
CA PHE A 339 -1.76 8.51 -34.59
C PHE A 339 -2.71 7.32 -34.43
N THR A 340 -3.04 6.94 -33.19
CA THR A 340 -4.01 5.86 -32.92
C THR A 340 -5.44 6.22 -33.32
N LEU A 341 -5.85 7.48 -33.11
CA LEU A 341 -7.17 7.98 -33.54
C LEU A 341 -7.33 7.99 -35.07
N ASP A 342 -6.30 8.44 -35.79
CA ASP A 342 -6.32 8.44 -37.26
C ASP A 342 -6.35 7.03 -37.85
N ALA A 343 -5.65 6.08 -37.22
CA ALA A 343 -5.67 4.67 -37.63
C ALA A 343 -7.04 4.02 -37.40
N HIS A 344 -7.69 4.31 -36.27
CA HIS A 344 -9.02 3.81 -35.94
C HIS A 344 -10.10 4.38 -36.87
N ASN A 345 -10.03 5.68 -37.20
CA ASN A 345 -10.96 6.33 -38.13
C ASN A 345 -10.77 5.90 -39.59
N CYS A 346 -9.56 5.48 -39.99
CA CYS A 346 -9.26 5.08 -41.38
C CYS A 346 -9.40 3.56 -41.65
N GLY A 347 -9.79 2.73 -40.68
CA GLY A 347 -9.98 1.28 -40.85
C GLY A 347 -8.73 0.53 -41.33
N ARG A 348 -7.53 1.10 -41.18
CA ARG A 348 -6.28 0.44 -41.56
C ARG A 348 -5.91 -0.57 -40.48
N LYS A 349 -5.87 -1.86 -40.85
CA LYS A 349 -5.25 -2.90 -40.01
C LYS A 349 -3.87 -2.40 -39.59
N GLN A 350 -3.58 -2.45 -38.28
CA GLN A 350 -2.26 -2.17 -37.74
C GLN A 350 -1.26 -3.12 -38.41
N ASN A 351 -0.48 -2.61 -39.36
CA ASN A 351 0.72 -3.31 -39.78
C ASN A 351 1.69 -3.22 -38.59
N SER A 352 1.93 -4.34 -37.91
CA SER A 352 2.78 -4.47 -36.73
C SER A 352 4.25 -4.04 -36.93
N ALA A 353 4.62 -3.58 -38.13
CA ALA A 353 5.97 -3.19 -38.51
C ALA A 353 6.31 -1.69 -38.28
N LEU A 354 5.37 -0.87 -37.81
CA LEU A 354 5.56 0.58 -37.58
C LEU A 354 5.00 1.04 -36.22
N THR A 355 5.16 0.25 -35.17
CA THR A 355 5.21 0.81 -33.81
C THR A 355 6.46 1.68 -33.74
N THR A 356 6.35 2.97 -34.10
CA THR A 356 7.46 3.91 -33.91
C THR A 356 7.82 3.87 -32.44
N LYS A 357 8.92 3.20 -32.11
CA LYS A 357 9.46 3.18 -30.74
C LYS A 357 9.72 4.63 -30.38
N HIS A 358 8.86 5.19 -29.53
CA HIS A 358 9.02 6.56 -29.12
C HIS A 358 10.25 6.61 -28.21
N ALA A 359 11.34 7.16 -28.72
CA ALA A 359 12.59 7.24 -28.01
C ALA A 359 12.85 8.68 -27.56
N ILE A 360 13.33 8.86 -26.33
CA ILE A 360 13.93 10.12 -25.88
C ILE A 360 15.42 9.92 -25.77
N THR A 361 16.17 10.87 -26.31
CA THR A 361 17.61 10.98 -26.08
C THR A 361 17.86 11.68 -24.74
N LEU A 362 18.31 10.94 -23.73
CA LEU A 362 18.83 11.48 -22.47
C LEU A 362 20.32 11.14 -22.40
N ASP A 363 21.19 12.12 -22.10
CA ASP A 363 22.65 11.96 -22.06
C ASP A 363 23.23 11.22 -23.30
N ASP A 364 22.84 11.69 -24.50
CA ASP A 364 23.24 11.12 -25.81
C ASP A 364 22.85 9.64 -26.02
N ARG A 365 21.79 9.18 -25.33
CA ARG A 365 21.29 7.80 -25.44
C ARG A 365 19.78 7.73 -25.60
N GLU A 366 19.34 6.89 -26.52
CA GLU A 366 17.93 6.65 -26.79
C GLU A 366 17.31 5.70 -25.75
N HIS A 367 16.24 6.17 -25.11
CA HIS A 367 15.40 5.40 -24.20
C HIS A 367 14.02 5.22 -24.81
N VAL A 368 13.61 3.97 -25.03
CA VAL A 368 12.27 3.64 -25.53
C VAL A 368 11.25 3.84 -24.42
N ILE A 369 10.18 4.57 -24.73
CA ILE A 369 9.07 4.86 -23.84
C ILE A 369 7.93 3.91 -24.15
N ASP A 370 7.41 3.28 -23.11
CA ASP A 370 6.17 2.49 -23.21
C ASP A 370 4.93 3.39 -23.05
N ALA A 371 3.85 3.04 -23.75
CA ALA A 371 2.64 3.86 -23.89
C ALA A 371 1.93 4.15 -22.55
N GLY A 372 2.23 3.39 -21.49
CA GLY A 372 1.67 3.60 -20.14
C GLY A 372 2.68 4.00 -19.06
N SER A 373 3.91 4.41 -19.42
CA SER A 373 4.85 4.94 -18.41
C SER A 373 4.41 6.34 -17.94
N MET A 374 4.52 6.62 -16.65
CA MET A 374 4.05 7.91 -16.11
C MET A 374 5.10 8.53 -15.20
N ILE A 375 5.36 9.83 -15.35
CA ILE A 375 6.17 10.59 -14.40
C ILE A 375 5.25 11.54 -13.64
N MET A 376 5.11 11.31 -12.35
CA MET A 376 4.20 12.04 -11.47
C MET A 376 4.98 12.73 -10.35
N LEU A 377 4.61 13.97 -10.08
CA LEU A 377 5.26 14.81 -9.08
C LEU A 377 4.26 15.08 -7.96
N THR A 378 4.66 14.97 -6.70
CA THR A 378 3.79 15.38 -5.57
C THR A 378 4.42 16.49 -4.75
N THR A 379 3.59 17.39 -4.24
CA THR A 379 4.03 18.43 -3.30
C THR A 379 3.93 17.96 -1.86
N SER A 380 4.83 18.45 -1.00
CA SER A 380 4.90 18.05 0.41
C SER A 380 3.68 18.51 1.22
N SER A 381 3.25 19.75 1.04
CA SER A 381 2.03 20.30 1.63
C SER A 381 1.59 21.57 0.90
N LEU A 382 0.34 21.99 1.10
CA LEU A 382 -0.14 23.27 0.56
C LEU A 382 0.54 24.48 1.24
N SER A 383 1.10 24.28 2.43
CA SER A 383 1.67 25.34 3.29
C SER A 383 3.19 25.44 3.21
N SER A 384 3.88 24.50 2.55
CA SER A 384 5.33 24.55 2.38
C SER A 384 5.68 25.51 1.26
N CYS A 385 6.56 26.46 1.53
CA CYS A 385 7.13 27.28 0.48
C CYS A 385 8.11 26.43 -0.35
N PRO A 386 7.95 26.37 -1.68
CA PRO A 386 8.90 25.67 -2.53
C PRO A 386 10.27 26.34 -2.43
N VAL A 387 11.34 25.54 -2.52
CA VAL A 387 12.73 26.04 -2.44
C VAL A 387 13.04 27.00 -3.60
N SER A 388 12.43 26.78 -4.77
CA SER A 388 12.55 27.66 -5.93
C SER A 388 11.17 27.97 -6.55
N PRO A 389 10.45 28.98 -6.04
CA PRO A 389 9.07 29.25 -6.42
C PRO A 389 8.84 29.51 -7.91
N ASN A 390 9.75 30.25 -8.56
CA ASN A 390 9.60 30.60 -9.98
C ASN A 390 9.76 29.38 -10.89
N HIS A 391 10.75 28.52 -10.61
CA HIS A 391 10.99 27.30 -11.38
C HIS A 391 9.87 26.28 -11.17
N PHE A 392 9.39 26.17 -9.92
CA PHE A 392 8.26 25.30 -9.61
C PHE A 392 6.96 25.79 -10.27
N ARG A 393 6.71 27.11 -10.28
CA ARG A 393 5.58 27.70 -11.00
C ARG A 393 5.67 27.43 -12.49
N ALA A 394 6.82 27.65 -13.12
CA ALA A 394 7.01 27.36 -14.55
C ALA A 394 6.73 25.88 -14.88
N LEU A 395 7.15 24.96 -14.00
CA LEU A 395 6.84 23.53 -14.12
C LEU A 395 5.34 23.24 -13.97
N CYS A 396 4.64 23.89 -13.05
CA CYS A 396 3.19 23.77 -12.90
C CYS A 396 2.39 24.45 -14.03
N GLU A 397 2.96 25.43 -14.73
CA GLU A 397 2.33 26.07 -15.89
C GLU A 397 2.46 25.21 -17.16
N SER A 398 3.51 24.41 -17.25
CA SER A 398 3.80 23.53 -18.39
C SER A 398 3.24 22.11 -18.19
N LEU A 399 3.04 21.68 -16.95
CA LEU A 399 2.41 20.41 -16.61
C LEU A 399 1.02 20.62 -16.04
N SER A 400 0.11 19.67 -16.26
CA SER A 400 -1.19 19.71 -15.60
C SER A 400 -1.04 19.58 -14.08
N SER A 401 -1.57 20.54 -13.32
CA SER A 401 -1.60 20.44 -11.86
C SER A 401 -2.96 19.94 -11.36
N ILE A 402 -2.97 18.85 -10.59
CA ILE A 402 -4.17 18.29 -9.96
C ILE A 402 -4.13 18.61 -8.47
N SER A 403 -5.17 19.26 -7.93
CA SER A 403 -5.27 19.54 -6.49
C SER A 403 -6.17 18.54 -5.81
N VAL A 404 -5.58 17.65 -5.00
CA VAL A 404 -6.28 16.59 -4.29
C VAL A 404 -6.75 17.08 -2.93
N MET A 405 -8.08 17.12 -2.78
CA MET A 405 -8.76 17.43 -1.53
C MET A 405 -8.66 16.28 -0.51
N CYS A 406 -8.96 16.57 0.75
CA CYS A 406 -9.02 15.51 1.77
C CYS A 406 -10.06 14.46 1.38
N PRO A 407 -9.75 13.16 1.51
CA PRO A 407 -10.66 12.10 1.10
C PRO A 407 -11.90 12.05 2.02
N ALA A 408 -13.03 11.62 1.45
CA ALA A 408 -14.27 11.42 2.18
C ALA A 408 -14.14 10.23 3.15
N MET A 409 -13.83 10.55 4.41
CA MET A 409 -13.54 9.57 5.45
C MET A 409 -14.70 8.62 5.74
N GLU A 410 -15.94 9.12 5.74
CA GLU A 410 -17.16 8.33 5.94
C GLU A 410 -17.28 7.21 4.90
N GLN A 411 -17.12 7.54 3.61
CA GLN A 411 -17.24 6.56 2.51
C GLN A 411 -16.15 5.47 2.59
N ILE A 412 -14.92 5.88 2.90
CA ILE A 412 -13.80 4.93 3.05
C ILE A 412 -14.04 4.00 4.24
N LEU A 413 -14.45 4.55 5.38
CA LEU A 413 -14.74 3.74 6.56
C LEU A 413 -15.94 2.82 6.35
N HIS A 414 -16.97 3.28 5.64
CA HIS A 414 -18.13 2.45 5.30
C HIS A 414 -17.70 1.23 4.49
N ALA A 415 -16.92 1.42 3.43
CA ALA A 415 -16.38 0.32 2.64
C ALA A 415 -15.51 -0.62 3.50
N VAL A 416 -14.63 -0.07 4.36
CA VAL A 416 -13.76 -0.87 5.23
C VAL A 416 -14.56 -1.71 6.23
N PHE A 417 -15.54 -1.12 6.94
CA PHE A 417 -16.38 -1.86 7.88
C PHE A 417 -17.23 -2.91 7.17
N PHE A 418 -17.74 -2.60 5.99
CA PHE A 418 -18.47 -3.55 5.17
C PHE A 418 -17.59 -4.75 4.77
N CYS A 419 -16.32 -4.51 4.39
CA CYS A 419 -15.35 -5.56 4.07
C CYS A 419 -14.89 -6.38 5.27
N TYR A 420 -15.11 -5.88 6.48
CA TYR A 420 -14.89 -6.60 7.73
C TYR A 420 -16.08 -7.46 8.15
N GLY A 421 -17.21 -7.36 7.44
CA GLY A 421 -18.40 -8.16 7.70
C GLY A 421 -19.34 -7.59 8.76
N PHE A 422 -19.26 -6.28 9.06
CA PHE A 422 -20.20 -5.62 9.96
C PHE A 422 -21.53 -5.30 9.25
N ASP A 423 -22.65 -5.60 9.90
CA ASP A 423 -23.98 -5.37 9.36
C ASP A 423 -24.37 -3.89 9.38
N GLN A 424 -23.99 -3.16 10.44
CA GLN A 424 -24.26 -1.72 10.60
C GLN A 424 -23.11 -0.83 10.12
N ALA A 425 -22.37 -1.27 9.10
CA ALA A 425 -21.15 -0.61 8.61
C ALA A 425 -21.29 0.90 8.36
N LEU A 426 -22.41 1.37 7.78
CA LEU A 426 -22.65 2.79 7.51
C LEU A 426 -22.79 3.60 8.80
N THR A 427 -23.53 3.09 9.78
CA THR A 427 -23.74 3.74 11.08
C THR A 427 -22.42 3.86 11.82
N LEU A 428 -21.64 2.77 11.87
CA LEU A 428 -20.31 2.74 12.50
C LEU A 428 -19.35 3.73 11.82
N ALA A 429 -19.35 3.77 10.49
CA ALA A 429 -18.52 4.71 9.71
C ALA A 429 -18.85 6.17 10.01
N ARG A 430 -20.15 6.53 10.05
CA ARG A 430 -20.61 7.87 10.42
C ARG A 430 -20.14 8.25 11.81
N MET A 431 -20.38 7.38 12.79
CA MET A 431 -20.00 7.60 14.18
C MET A 431 -18.49 7.81 14.35
N LEU A 432 -17.68 6.93 13.75
CA LEU A 432 -16.23 7.03 13.80
C LEU A 432 -15.72 8.29 13.10
N SER A 433 -16.27 8.63 11.93
CA SER A 433 -15.88 9.82 11.17
C SER A 433 -16.22 11.12 11.91
N LEU A 434 -17.37 11.17 12.59
CA LEU A 434 -17.79 12.33 13.40
C LEU A 434 -16.80 12.57 14.54
N VAL A 435 -16.49 11.53 15.32
CA VAL A 435 -15.51 11.62 16.42
C VAL A 435 -14.15 12.08 15.89
N TRP A 436 -13.67 11.50 14.79
CA TRP A 436 -12.36 11.88 14.25
C TRP A 436 -12.30 13.32 13.74
N ASN A 437 -13.35 13.80 13.08
CA ASN A 437 -13.41 15.17 12.58
C ASN A 437 -13.42 16.19 13.73
N GLU A 438 -14.20 15.93 14.79
CA GLU A 438 -14.22 16.78 15.98
C GLU A 438 -12.88 16.76 16.71
N MET A 439 -12.32 15.57 16.95
CA MET A 439 -11.03 15.45 17.62
C MET A 439 -9.89 16.09 16.83
N ARG A 440 -9.94 16.03 15.50
CA ARG A 440 -9.00 16.76 14.63
C ARG A 440 -9.12 18.26 14.81
N GLY A 441 -10.34 18.81 14.87
CA GLY A 441 -10.57 20.23 15.15
C GLY A 441 -10.09 20.66 16.54
N VAL A 442 -10.29 19.82 17.54
CA VAL A 442 -9.84 20.05 18.93
C VAL A 442 -8.32 20.01 19.02
N ALA A 443 -7.67 19.04 18.38
CA ALA A 443 -6.22 18.93 18.36
C ALA A 443 -5.57 20.17 17.72
N LEU A 444 -6.16 20.71 16.64
CA LEU A 444 -5.70 21.95 16.01
C LEU A 444 -5.87 23.19 16.91
N ARG A 445 -6.92 23.22 17.74
CA ARG A 445 -7.19 24.34 18.66
C ARG A 445 -6.34 24.30 19.92
N LEU A 446 -6.20 23.13 20.56
CA LEU A 446 -5.51 22.97 21.86
C LEU A 446 -3.99 22.91 21.74
N ALA A 447 -3.46 22.48 20.59
CA ALA A 447 -2.01 22.32 20.41
C ALA A 447 -1.53 22.80 19.03
N PRO A 448 -1.73 24.09 18.68
CA PRO A 448 -1.33 24.64 17.38
C PRO A 448 0.20 24.51 17.15
N GLU A 449 1.00 24.63 18.20
CA GLU A 449 2.47 24.51 18.15
C GLU A 449 2.94 23.07 17.85
N LYS A 450 2.12 22.06 18.17
CA LYS A 450 2.43 20.63 17.93
C LYS A 450 1.80 20.09 16.65
N ASN A 451 1.48 20.96 15.69
CA ASN A 451 0.93 20.61 14.37
C ASN A 451 1.74 19.56 13.59
N HIS A 452 3.01 19.35 13.95
CA HIS A 452 3.87 18.32 13.39
C HIS A 452 3.41 16.89 13.71
N ALA A 453 2.72 16.66 14.83
CA ALA A 453 2.32 15.33 15.28
C ALA A 453 1.00 14.82 14.65
N ARG A 454 0.29 15.67 13.89
CA ARG A 454 -0.99 15.41 13.18
C ARG A 454 -1.77 14.20 13.71
N PHE A 455 -2.41 14.38 14.86
CA PHE A 455 -3.32 13.40 15.42
C PHE A 455 -4.60 13.27 14.56
N PHE A 456 -5.27 12.13 14.64
CA PHE A 456 -6.57 11.88 13.98
C PHE A 456 -6.56 11.94 12.45
N THR A 457 -5.66 11.16 11.83
CA THR A 457 -5.65 10.95 10.36
C THR A 457 -6.52 9.77 9.94
N ILE A 458 -6.84 9.66 8.65
CA ILE A 458 -7.51 8.49 8.06
C ILE A 458 -6.82 7.17 8.41
N HIS A 459 -5.49 7.16 8.52
CA HIS A 459 -4.71 5.98 8.90
C HIS A 459 -5.01 5.56 10.34
N THR A 460 -5.04 6.51 11.28
CA THR A 460 -5.38 6.22 12.69
C THR A 460 -6.81 5.72 12.85
N ALA A 461 -7.74 6.17 12.00
CA ALA A 461 -9.12 5.70 12.01
C ALA A 461 -9.26 4.29 11.44
N LYS A 462 -8.59 4.00 10.31
CA LYS A 462 -8.51 2.64 9.76
C LYS A 462 -7.89 1.66 10.76
N HIS A 463 -6.88 2.12 11.52
CA HIS A 463 -6.27 1.31 12.57
C HIS A 463 -7.25 1.04 13.72
N CYS A 464 -8.00 2.06 14.17
CA CYS A 464 -9.07 1.88 15.16
C CYS A 464 -10.14 0.89 14.67
N ALA A 465 -10.57 1.01 13.40
CA ALA A 465 -11.53 0.08 12.80
C ALA A 465 -10.96 -1.35 12.73
N LYS A 466 -9.65 -1.51 12.48
CA LYS A 466 -8.99 -2.82 12.47
C LYS A 466 -9.02 -3.49 13.86
N LEU A 467 -8.96 -2.72 14.96
CA LEU A 467 -9.02 -3.27 16.32
C LEU A 467 -10.40 -3.87 16.67
N MET A 468 -11.44 -3.55 15.90
CA MET A 468 -12.75 -4.18 16.06
C MET A 468 -12.80 -5.60 15.44
N LEU A 469 -11.87 -5.95 14.54
CA LEU A 469 -11.81 -7.28 13.96
C LEU A 469 -11.50 -8.34 15.03
N GLY A 470 -12.23 -9.46 14.98
CA GLY A 470 -12.04 -10.59 15.90
C GLY A 470 -12.75 -10.44 17.25
N ARG A 471 -13.38 -9.28 17.53
CA ARG A 471 -14.24 -9.08 18.70
C ARG A 471 -15.70 -9.18 18.27
N HIS A 472 -16.31 -10.35 18.45
CA HIS A 472 -17.73 -10.54 18.12
C HIS A 472 -18.59 -10.18 19.33
N MET A 473 -19.23 -9.02 19.27
CA MET A 473 -20.33 -8.67 20.16
C MET A 473 -21.62 -8.57 19.35
N SER A 474 -22.74 -8.96 19.96
CA SER A 474 -24.08 -8.85 19.35
C SER A 474 -24.49 -7.39 19.08
N ASP A 475 -23.93 -6.43 19.81
CA ASP A 475 -24.13 -5.00 19.60
C ASP A 475 -22.84 -4.34 19.05
N GLU A 476 -22.79 -4.18 17.73
CA GLU A 476 -21.65 -3.58 17.02
C GLU A 476 -21.39 -2.13 17.43
N ILE A 477 -22.44 -1.40 17.82
CA ILE A 477 -22.32 0.00 18.27
C ILE A 477 -21.62 0.05 19.62
N GLN A 478 -21.98 -0.86 20.54
CA GLN A 478 -21.32 -0.95 21.83
C GLN A 478 -19.85 -1.36 21.66
N LEU A 479 -19.56 -2.31 20.78
CA LEU A 479 -18.19 -2.70 20.44
C LEU A 479 -17.36 -1.52 19.93
N LEU A 480 -17.92 -0.67 19.07
CA LEU A 480 -17.24 0.53 18.60
C LEU A 480 -16.93 1.48 19.76
N LYS A 481 -17.87 1.70 20.69
CA LYS A 481 -17.64 2.57 21.86
C LYS A 481 -16.51 2.05 22.75
N ASP A 482 -16.53 0.77 23.08
CA ASP A 482 -15.53 0.15 23.94
C ASP A 482 -14.16 0.20 23.26
N THR A 483 -14.11 -0.08 21.96
CA THR A 483 -12.88 0.02 21.16
C THR A 483 -12.37 1.45 21.08
N LEU A 484 -13.25 2.44 20.87
CA LEU A 484 -12.89 3.86 20.87
C LEU A 484 -12.30 4.31 22.20
N GLN A 485 -12.94 3.91 23.30
CA GLN A 485 -12.46 4.24 24.64
C GLN A 485 -11.09 3.63 24.90
N VAL A 486 -10.90 2.33 24.61
CA VAL A 486 -9.60 1.66 24.76
C VAL A 486 -8.56 2.32 23.85
N TYR A 487 -8.90 2.59 22.59
CA TYR A 487 -7.96 3.13 21.62
C TYR A 487 -7.53 4.56 21.95
N LEU A 488 -8.42 5.42 22.43
CA LEU A 488 -8.07 6.80 22.79
C LEU A 488 -7.38 6.92 24.16
N THR A 489 -7.50 5.90 25.01
CA THR A 489 -6.83 5.87 26.33
C THR A 489 -5.47 5.19 26.28
N THR A 490 -5.36 4.07 25.56
CA THR A 490 -4.17 3.19 25.53
C THR A 490 -3.49 3.12 24.17
N GLY A 491 -4.26 3.16 23.07
CA GLY A 491 -3.74 3.01 21.70
C GLY A 491 -3.07 4.28 21.14
N LEU A 492 -3.69 5.44 21.36
CA LEU A 492 -3.17 6.75 20.99
C LEU A 492 -2.71 7.48 22.25
N HIS A 493 -1.40 7.69 22.38
CA HIS A 493 -0.83 8.52 23.45
C HIS A 493 -1.08 10.00 23.16
N LEU A 494 -2.30 10.46 23.47
CA LEU A 494 -2.76 11.83 23.32
C LEU A 494 -2.25 12.72 24.45
N LEU A 495 -2.19 14.03 24.20
CA LEU A 495 -1.95 15.00 25.28
C LEU A 495 -3.06 14.89 26.33
N PRO A 496 -2.77 15.12 27.63
CA PRO A 496 -3.75 15.01 28.70
C PRO A 496 -5.04 15.81 28.42
N ASP A 497 -4.91 17.04 27.91
CA ASP A 497 -6.04 17.93 27.61
C ASP A 497 -6.90 17.43 26.44
N ILE A 498 -6.27 16.87 25.41
CA ILE A 498 -6.99 16.28 24.27
C ILE A 498 -7.69 15.00 24.73
N ARG A 499 -7.04 14.21 25.58
CA ARG A 499 -7.60 12.97 26.13
C ARG A 499 -8.79 13.24 27.03
N THR A 500 -8.71 14.21 27.94
CA THR A 500 -9.84 14.58 28.82
C THR A 500 -11.01 15.09 28.00
N TYR A 501 -10.76 15.95 27.00
CA TYR A 501 -11.79 16.39 26.07
C TYR A 501 -12.41 15.22 25.31
N ALA A 502 -11.60 14.35 24.71
CA ALA A 502 -12.06 13.18 23.95
C ALA A 502 -12.96 12.30 24.81
N MET A 503 -12.55 11.99 26.04
CA MET A 503 -13.36 11.18 26.95
C MET A 503 -14.67 11.88 27.35
N SER A 504 -14.64 13.20 27.58
CA SER A 504 -15.86 13.97 27.88
C SER A 504 -16.83 13.99 26.69
N TYR A 505 -16.30 14.11 25.47
CA TYR A 505 -17.07 14.15 24.23
C TYR A 505 -17.71 12.80 23.91
N ILE A 506 -16.96 11.70 24.09
CA ILE A 506 -17.51 10.35 23.93
C ILE A 506 -18.63 10.10 24.94
N LYS A 507 -18.43 10.49 26.21
CA LYS A 507 -19.49 10.36 27.23
C LYS A 507 -20.74 11.16 26.88
N SER A 508 -20.59 12.37 26.35
CA SER A 508 -21.72 13.24 26.01
C SER A 508 -22.44 12.80 24.72
N LEU A 509 -21.70 12.38 23.68
CA LEU A 509 -22.26 11.96 22.40
C LEU A 509 -23.19 10.75 22.54
N TRP A 510 -22.89 9.85 23.48
CA TRP A 510 -23.59 8.58 23.63
C TRP A 510 -24.54 8.49 24.83
N LEU A 511 -24.76 9.59 25.56
CA LEU A 511 -25.62 9.63 26.75
C LEU A 511 -25.36 8.42 27.68
N VAL A 512 -24.09 8.06 27.83
CA VAL A 512 -23.71 6.92 28.66
C VAL A 512 -23.96 7.33 30.10
N LYS A 513 -25.09 6.89 30.67
CA LYS A 513 -25.27 6.87 32.13
C LYS A 513 -24.05 6.16 32.70
N ASP A 514 -23.45 6.76 33.74
CA ASP A 514 -22.24 6.28 34.39
C ASP A 514 -22.19 4.75 34.45
N TYR A 515 -21.37 4.13 33.59
CA TYR A 515 -21.00 2.74 33.79
C TYR A 515 -19.95 2.73 34.88
N THR A 516 -20.41 2.38 36.07
CA THR A 516 -19.59 1.78 37.12
C THR A 516 -18.93 0.53 36.55
N SER A 517 -17.66 0.34 36.93
CA SER A 517 -16.76 -0.75 36.57
C SER A 517 -16.42 -0.89 35.09
N VAL A 518 -15.14 -0.65 34.80
CA VAL A 518 -14.38 -1.47 33.85
C VAL A 518 -14.72 -2.93 34.17
N SER A 519 -15.62 -3.55 33.41
CA SER A 519 -15.70 -5.00 33.43
C SER A 519 -14.35 -5.48 32.91
N THR A 520 -13.57 -6.05 33.82
CA THR A 520 -12.57 -7.05 33.50
C THR A 520 -13.31 -8.18 32.78
N HIS A 521 -13.54 -8.03 31.49
CA HIS A 521 -13.82 -9.18 30.64
C HIS A 521 -12.51 -9.96 30.61
N THR A 522 -12.53 -11.02 31.42
CA THR A 522 -11.62 -12.15 31.36
C THR A 522 -11.38 -12.53 29.91
N ASP A 523 -10.09 -12.62 29.58
CA ASP A 523 -9.56 -13.19 28.36
C ASP A 523 -10.22 -14.55 28.09
N ASP A 524 -11.20 -14.58 27.19
CA ASP A 524 -11.56 -15.81 26.51
C ASP A 524 -10.56 -16.00 25.35
N GLY A 525 -9.58 -16.85 25.66
CA GLY A 525 -8.51 -17.40 24.84
C GLY A 525 -8.69 -17.29 23.33
N SER A 526 -8.06 -16.29 22.72
CA SER A 526 -7.32 -16.42 21.45
C SER A 526 -6.71 -15.07 21.03
N GLY A 527 -5.60 -14.69 21.67
CA GLY A 527 -4.78 -13.59 21.17
C GLY A 527 -3.90 -12.99 22.23
N THR A 528 -2.68 -13.52 22.36
CA THR A 528 -1.42 -12.87 22.81
C THR A 528 -1.52 -11.46 23.44
N THR A 529 -2.31 -11.28 24.49
CA THR A 529 -2.27 -10.13 25.38
C THR A 529 -1.31 -10.51 26.49
N ILE A 530 -0.06 -10.10 26.38
CA ILE A 530 0.88 -10.20 27.49
C ILE A 530 0.24 -9.46 28.67
N ASN A 531 -0.06 -10.19 29.75
CA ASN A 531 -0.55 -9.62 31.01
C ASN A 531 0.32 -8.41 31.36
N GLN A 532 -0.26 -7.20 31.35
CA GLN A 532 0.48 -5.96 31.58
C GLN A 532 1.19 -5.97 32.95
N SER A 533 0.67 -6.71 33.92
CA SER A 533 1.27 -6.94 35.25
C SER A 533 2.61 -7.67 35.17
N ASP A 534 2.68 -8.71 34.33
CA ASP A 534 3.82 -9.61 34.24
C ASP A 534 4.96 -8.88 33.53
N PHE A 535 4.61 -8.13 32.47
CA PHE A 535 5.55 -7.27 31.76
C PHE A 535 6.10 -6.13 32.63
N GLN A 536 5.25 -5.49 33.45
CA GLN A 536 5.70 -4.45 34.38
C GLN A 536 6.65 -5.00 35.45
N THR A 537 6.43 -6.23 35.91
CA THR A 537 7.31 -6.90 36.88
C THR A 537 8.68 -7.19 36.27
N MET A 538 8.70 -7.66 35.02
CA MET A 538 9.93 -7.88 34.27
C MET A 538 10.70 -6.57 34.00
N LEU A 539 9.99 -5.51 33.61
CA LEU A 539 10.59 -4.18 33.47
C LEU A 539 11.24 -3.71 34.78
N LYS A 540 10.55 -3.84 35.92
CA LYS A 540 11.13 -3.51 37.24
C LYS A 540 12.43 -4.28 37.49
N GLY A 541 12.46 -5.59 37.19
CA GLY A 541 13.66 -6.41 37.29
C GLY A 541 14.81 -5.96 36.37
N THR A 542 14.48 -5.47 35.18
CA THR A 542 15.48 -4.95 34.23
C THR A 542 16.07 -3.62 34.72
N TYR A 543 15.23 -2.72 35.25
CA TYR A 543 15.69 -1.45 35.82
C TYR A 543 16.63 -1.66 37.01
N THR A 544 16.32 -2.62 37.91
CA THR A 544 17.19 -2.93 39.05
C THR A 544 18.53 -3.54 38.62
N ARG A 545 18.53 -4.44 37.62
CA ARG A 545 19.77 -5.01 37.04
C ARG A 545 20.70 -3.94 36.47
N HIS A 546 20.14 -2.91 35.83
CA HIS A 546 20.91 -1.81 35.26
C HIS A 546 21.14 -0.64 36.24
N TYR A 547 20.88 -0.84 37.53
CA TYR A 547 21.06 0.17 38.59
C TYR A 547 20.28 1.47 38.37
N PHE A 548 19.14 1.42 37.67
CA PHE A 548 18.22 2.53 37.54
C PHE A 548 17.09 2.44 38.57
N VAL A 549 16.67 3.59 39.11
CA VAL A 549 15.49 3.65 39.99
C VAL A 549 14.22 3.63 39.12
N PRO A 550 13.36 2.61 39.22
CA PRO A 550 12.12 2.57 38.45
C PRO A 550 11.13 3.59 39.04
N SER A 551 10.81 4.62 38.26
CA SER A 551 9.67 5.49 38.57
C SER A 551 8.39 4.87 37.98
N GLU A 552 7.26 4.95 38.68
CA GLU A 552 5.97 4.47 38.15
C GLU A 552 5.63 5.12 36.79
N ALA A 553 5.95 6.40 36.63
CA ALA A 553 5.79 7.10 35.35
C ALA A 553 6.68 6.49 34.25
N SER A 554 7.92 6.11 34.57
CA SER A 554 8.84 5.49 33.60
C SER A 554 8.38 4.09 33.16
N LEU A 555 7.80 3.32 34.08
CA LEU A 555 7.23 2.00 33.79
C LEU A 555 5.97 2.12 32.92
N HIS A 556 5.10 3.09 33.24
CA HIS A 556 3.93 3.36 32.41
C HIS A 556 4.31 3.81 31.00
N VAL A 557 5.33 4.68 30.86
CA VAL A 557 5.84 5.11 29.55
C VAL A 557 6.49 3.94 28.78
N ALA A 558 7.22 3.06 29.45
CA ALA A 558 7.82 1.88 28.81
C ALA A 558 6.77 0.88 28.32
N SER A 559 5.73 0.62 29.13
CA SER A 559 4.58 -0.20 28.74
C SER A 559 3.80 0.41 27.57
N ALA A 560 3.53 1.71 27.64
CA ALA A 560 2.93 2.50 26.57
C ALA A 560 3.74 2.42 25.26
N LEU A 561 5.07 2.49 25.37
CA LEU A 561 5.97 2.39 24.23
C LEU A 561 5.93 1.01 23.61
N MET A 562 5.92 -0.06 24.43
CA MET A 562 5.78 -1.43 23.95
C MET A 562 4.50 -1.62 23.14
N GLN A 563 3.35 -1.15 23.66
CA GLN A 563 2.07 -1.20 22.96
C GLN A 563 2.11 -0.43 21.64
N ALA A 564 2.73 0.75 21.65
CA ALA A 564 2.90 1.56 20.45
C ALA A 564 3.85 0.89 19.43
N VAL A 565 4.87 0.13 19.86
CA VAL A 565 5.78 -0.61 18.95
C VAL A 565 5.06 -1.80 18.34
N ALA A 566 4.19 -2.45 19.10
CA ALA A 566 3.36 -3.54 18.58
C ALA A 566 2.35 -3.05 17.54
N SER A 567 1.79 -1.85 17.72
CA SER A 567 0.76 -1.29 16.83
C SER A 567 1.32 -0.48 15.65
N HIS A 568 2.48 0.15 15.80
CA HIS A 568 3.03 1.09 14.83
C HIS A 568 4.50 0.79 14.49
N ARG A 569 4.82 0.86 13.20
CA ARG A 569 6.19 0.63 12.68
C ARG A 569 7.21 1.68 13.13
N SER A 570 6.78 2.90 13.41
CA SER A 570 7.64 4.02 13.77
C SER A 570 6.97 4.89 14.83
N ILE A 571 7.71 5.26 15.86
CA ILE A 571 7.21 6.04 17.00
C ILE A 571 8.14 7.23 17.21
N ILE A 572 7.53 8.38 17.51
CA ILE A 572 8.26 9.59 17.87
C ILE A 572 8.06 9.84 19.35
N LEU A 573 9.16 9.88 20.09
CA LEU A 573 9.18 10.19 21.52
C LEU A 573 9.42 11.68 21.74
N CYS A 574 8.36 12.40 22.06
CA CYS A 574 8.42 13.85 22.30
C CYS A 574 8.63 14.17 23.79
N GLY A 575 9.51 15.13 24.08
CA GLY A 575 9.60 15.77 25.39
C GLY A 575 10.88 16.59 25.58
N PRO A 576 11.05 17.28 26.71
CA PRO A 576 12.24 18.09 26.98
C PRO A 576 13.54 17.28 27.05
N LEU A 577 14.68 17.93 26.88
CA LEU A 577 15.98 17.27 27.07
C LEU A 577 16.11 16.71 28.50
N LYS A 578 16.86 15.62 28.65
CA LYS A 578 17.17 14.97 29.95
C LYS A 578 15.97 14.38 30.73
N THR A 579 14.80 14.21 30.13
CA THR A 579 13.65 13.53 30.79
C THR A 579 13.72 12.00 30.77
N GLY A 580 14.90 11.39 30.62
CA GLY A 580 15.06 9.93 30.61
C GLY A 580 14.49 9.19 29.40
N LYS A 581 14.12 9.87 28.30
CA LYS A 581 13.58 9.23 27.08
C LYS A 581 14.48 8.12 26.53
N THR A 582 15.77 8.43 26.37
CA THR A 582 16.79 7.47 25.89
C THR A 582 16.93 6.30 26.85
N THR A 583 16.92 6.58 28.16
CA THR A 583 16.96 5.55 29.20
C THR A 583 15.76 4.62 29.10
N CYS A 584 14.53 5.13 28.96
CA CYS A 584 13.33 4.30 28.82
C CYS A 584 13.40 3.35 27.60
N VAL A 585 13.87 3.85 26.44
CA VAL A 585 14.03 3.02 25.23
C VAL A 585 15.10 1.96 25.44
N ASN A 586 16.23 2.32 26.04
CA ASN A 586 17.33 1.38 26.32
C ASN A 586 16.88 0.28 27.29
N MET A 587 16.15 0.63 28.35
CA MET A 587 15.63 -0.33 29.32
C MET A 587 14.58 -1.25 28.71
N LEU A 588 13.70 -0.71 27.85
CA LEU A 588 12.73 -1.55 27.14
C LEU A 588 13.42 -2.52 26.18
N ALA A 589 14.44 -2.07 25.45
CA ALA A 589 15.19 -2.93 24.55
C ALA A 589 15.94 -4.05 25.32
N ALA A 590 16.53 -3.73 26.47
CA ALA A 590 17.16 -4.72 27.35
C ALA A 590 16.12 -5.75 27.84
N ALA A 591 14.98 -5.27 28.33
CA ALA A 591 13.87 -6.09 28.80
C ALA A 591 13.34 -7.06 27.73
N LEU A 592 13.24 -6.61 26.47
CA LEU A 592 12.81 -7.45 25.35
C LEU A 592 13.90 -8.42 24.87
N ASN A 593 15.18 -8.05 24.98
CA ASN A 593 16.29 -8.96 24.68
C ASN A 593 16.38 -10.09 25.72
N ASP A 594 16.10 -9.80 26.99
CA ASP A 594 16.03 -10.81 28.05
C ASP A 594 14.89 -11.82 27.77
N LEU A 595 13.75 -11.36 27.25
CA LEU A 595 12.58 -12.19 26.94
C LEU A 595 12.77 -13.07 25.69
N PHE A 596 13.78 -12.77 24.85
CA PHE A 596 13.98 -13.46 23.58
C PHE A 596 14.36 -14.94 23.75
N VAL A 597 15.17 -15.27 24.76
CA VAL A 597 15.61 -16.65 25.05
C VAL A 597 14.43 -17.56 25.37
N ASP A 598 13.41 -17.03 26.06
CA ASP A 598 12.20 -17.78 26.42
C ASP A 598 11.25 -17.96 25.22
N VAL A 599 11.28 -17.04 24.24
CA VAL A 599 10.42 -17.09 23.03
C VAL A 599 10.95 -18.10 22.00
N ASP A 600 12.27 -18.22 21.85
CA ASP A 600 12.88 -19.19 20.93
C ASP A 600 12.60 -20.63 21.38
N GLY A 601 12.64 -20.89 22.70
CA GLY A 601 12.25 -22.18 23.28
C GLY A 601 10.75 -22.51 23.15
N ALA A 602 9.88 -21.50 23.11
CA ALA A 602 8.42 -21.68 23.02
C ALA A 602 7.89 -21.82 21.57
N ASN A 603 8.61 -21.32 20.57
CA ASN A 603 8.19 -21.30 19.17
C ASN A 603 9.26 -21.89 18.24
N PRO A 604 9.33 -23.23 18.11
CA PRO A 604 10.34 -23.91 17.29
C PRO A 604 10.21 -23.66 15.78
N THR A 605 9.18 -22.94 15.34
CA THR A 605 8.92 -22.55 13.94
C THR A 605 9.61 -21.25 13.51
N LEU A 606 10.18 -20.50 14.44
CA LEU A 606 11.01 -19.34 14.13
C LEU A 606 12.41 -19.77 13.66
N PRO A 607 13.13 -18.94 12.88
CA PRO A 607 14.51 -19.24 12.50
C PRO A 607 15.38 -19.36 13.77
N GLN A 608 15.77 -20.59 14.11
CA GLN A 608 16.52 -20.89 15.32
C GLN A 608 17.95 -20.34 15.20
N PHE A 609 18.42 -19.66 16.24
CA PHE A 609 19.84 -19.31 16.36
C PHE A 609 20.62 -20.53 16.89
N PRO A 610 21.92 -20.65 16.59
CA PRO A 610 22.75 -21.71 17.17
C PRO A 610 22.80 -21.54 18.70
N ASP A 611 22.58 -22.62 19.45
CA ASP A 611 22.73 -22.66 20.91
C ASP A 611 24.20 -22.87 21.32
N PRO A 612 24.78 -22.04 22.21
CA PRO A 612 24.19 -20.84 22.80
C PRO A 612 24.16 -19.66 21.81
N PRO A 613 23.17 -18.76 21.90
CA PRO A 613 23.13 -17.55 21.08
C PRO A 613 24.46 -16.79 21.24
N PRO A 614 25.06 -16.27 20.14
CA PRO A 614 26.30 -15.49 20.22
C PRO A 614 26.18 -14.40 21.29
N GLN A 615 27.21 -14.15 22.09
CA GLN A 615 27.17 -13.12 23.15
C GLN A 615 26.79 -11.71 22.62
N ASP A 616 26.90 -11.50 21.30
CA ASP A 616 26.55 -10.27 20.59
C ASP A 616 25.17 -10.27 19.88
N SER A 617 24.40 -11.37 19.91
CA SER A 617 23.11 -11.44 19.21
C SER A 617 22.00 -10.76 20.02
N ARG A 618 21.92 -9.42 19.94
CA ARG A 618 20.77 -8.66 20.45
C ARG A 618 19.63 -8.70 19.43
N PHE A 619 18.45 -9.16 19.85
CA PHE A 619 17.22 -9.15 19.04
C PHE A 619 16.80 -7.72 18.68
N ILE A 620 16.96 -6.79 19.63
CA ILE A 620 16.73 -5.35 19.43
C ILE A 620 18.07 -4.62 19.48
N VAL A 621 18.47 -4.09 18.32
CA VAL A 621 19.68 -3.26 18.17
C VAL A 621 19.29 -1.79 18.11
N ILE A 622 19.77 -1.02 19.09
CA ILE A 622 19.62 0.44 19.09
C ILE A 622 20.73 1.03 18.22
N LYS A 623 20.35 1.50 17.04
CA LYS A 623 21.26 2.26 16.16
C LYS A 623 21.11 3.74 16.46
N THR A 624 22.17 4.35 16.98
CA THR A 624 22.25 5.81 17.09
C THR A 624 22.56 6.36 15.70
N LEU A 625 21.57 6.96 15.04
CA LEU A 625 21.82 7.74 13.85
C LEU A 625 22.50 9.03 14.29
N LEU A 626 23.81 9.11 14.12
CA LEU A 626 24.53 10.36 14.24
C LEU A 626 23.95 11.33 13.20
N PRO A 627 23.72 12.61 13.54
CA PRO A 627 23.38 13.58 12.52
C PRO A 627 24.48 13.55 11.46
N MET A 628 24.10 13.45 10.18
CA MET A 628 25.03 13.75 9.10
C MET A 628 25.48 15.20 9.32
N VAL A 629 26.73 15.36 9.73
CA VAL A 629 27.40 16.66 9.91
C VAL A 629 27.60 17.30 8.54
#